data_AF-A0A928B4Y6-F1
#
_entry.id   AF-A0A928B4Y6-F1
#
_cell.length_a   1.000
_cell.length_b   1.000
_cell.length_c   1.000
_cell.angle_alpha   90.00
_cell.angle_beta   90.00
_cell.angle_gamma   90.00
#
_symmetry.space_group_name_H-M   'P 1'
#
loop_
_entity.id
_entity.type
_entity.pdbx_description
1 polymer ?
#
loop_
_entity_poly.entity_id
_entity_poly.type
_entity_poly.pdbx_seq_one_letter_code
_entity_poly.pdbx_strand_id
1 'polypeptide(L)'
;MFIRHIAICILLLLSNSLYMQAQQTYGKGEVKSLLLGKGIDVVEEDINILYDTPEIVVATGYRTKFFAVLANKSYAANVESPVLAYGTDENITSINSTFYSLLECYRRCLTKSYAANDTKGYTNHAETVKPLMNGIKWGQGAPYNSLFPIMDKGADGNRAVTGCGPVAVGQILKYYHHPAALDSAKLLYNLASDMHADLGNVNTSSSSNTFRPILMESYNFSPRCVMLKISCIEDLDLVYSEVNAGRPVILSGFGHFFICDGVDGNYLHFNFGWEGVCDGYYTSPYSLSLKAREVLFDHIMIGLEPDMHNGMYKYVKVKSAGSLAQMLTEQEKCEVHSLKIKGKLNGEDLRLLRRMAGAVDDHDYKSWRGSLQYLDLSQARIMDDWENPYYSVDAAKIRFSIWKEVSYMKNGLPAGVKRYEYRFDNITEVQWEELKGMEMDRGEDYVLVKRGDSYFVNYFPLKRTIGAFMFADCINLKWLKIPEDTQSIGSYAFQNTSLETYPQVAN
;
A
#
# COMPACT_ATOMS: atom_id res chain seq x y z
N MET A 1 9.56 -36.08 -1.06
CA MET A 1 10.88 -36.14 -0.37
C MET A 1 11.24 -34.87 0.42
N PHE A 2 10.28 -33.94 0.63
CA PHE A 2 10.37 -32.78 1.53
C PHE A 2 10.70 -33.13 3.00
N ILE A 3 10.49 -34.39 3.38
CA ILE A 3 10.77 -34.92 4.72
C ILE A 3 12.28 -35.19 4.96
N ARG A 4 13.10 -35.37 3.90
CA ARG A 4 14.53 -35.72 4.08
C ARG A 4 15.46 -34.53 4.35
N HIS A 5 15.14 -33.32 3.91
CA HIS A 5 15.89 -32.11 4.31
C HIS A 5 15.47 -31.60 5.69
N ILE A 6 14.18 -31.76 6.06
CA ILE A 6 13.67 -31.48 7.40
C ILE A 6 14.30 -32.45 8.43
N ALA A 7 14.44 -33.74 8.09
CA ALA A 7 15.06 -34.72 8.97
C ALA A 7 16.56 -34.49 9.19
N ILE A 8 17.33 -34.01 8.21
CA ILE A 8 18.77 -33.77 8.37
C ILE A 8 19.05 -32.53 9.23
N CYS A 9 18.24 -31.48 9.13
CA CYS A 9 18.31 -30.34 10.05
C CYS A 9 17.89 -30.74 11.47
N ILE A 10 16.88 -31.61 11.65
CA ILE A 10 16.47 -32.11 12.97
C ILE A 10 17.53 -33.08 13.57
N LEU A 11 18.16 -33.94 12.76
CA LEU A 11 19.15 -34.92 13.23
C LEU A 11 20.53 -34.32 13.55
N LEU A 12 20.94 -33.25 12.87
CA LEU A 12 22.19 -32.53 13.20
C LEU A 12 22.04 -31.59 14.40
N LEU A 13 20.81 -31.26 14.81
CA LEU A 13 20.53 -30.43 15.99
C LEU A 13 20.27 -31.25 17.26
N LEU A 14 19.88 -32.52 17.13
CA LEU A 14 19.78 -33.45 18.28
C LEU A 14 21.14 -33.89 18.83
N SER A 15 22.24 -33.74 18.06
CA SER A 15 23.59 -34.08 18.53
C SER A 15 24.22 -33.07 19.50
N ASN A 16 23.55 -31.94 19.79
CA ASN A 16 23.97 -30.99 20.82
C ASN A 16 23.14 -31.06 22.11
N SER A 17 22.26 -32.06 22.26
CA SER A 17 21.43 -32.25 23.47
C SER A 17 22.18 -32.72 24.73
N LEU A 18 23.52 -32.73 24.72
CA LEU A 18 24.35 -33.14 25.88
C LEU A 18 24.91 -31.97 26.72
N TYR A 19 24.44 -30.74 26.53
CA TYR A 19 24.79 -29.60 27.38
C TYR A 19 23.56 -29.04 28.13
N MET A 20 22.94 -29.88 28.97
CA MET A 20 22.12 -29.38 30.08
C MET A 20 23.03 -28.92 31.23
N GLN A 21 23.51 -27.69 31.16
CA GLN A 21 24.02 -26.98 32.35
C GLN A 21 23.25 -25.67 32.50
N ALA A 22 22.27 -25.67 33.42
CA ALA A 22 21.66 -24.53 34.09
C ALA A 22 21.81 -23.15 33.40
N GLN A 23 21.09 -22.93 32.29
CA GLN A 23 20.90 -21.60 31.72
C GLN A 23 19.55 -21.05 32.19
N GLN A 24 19.52 -19.79 32.62
CA GLN A 24 18.28 -19.10 32.99
C GLN A 24 17.46 -18.82 31.72
N THR A 25 16.66 -19.79 31.30
CA THR A 25 15.72 -19.62 30.19
C THR A 25 14.48 -18.85 30.65
N TYR A 26 13.76 -18.25 29.69
CA TYR A 26 12.51 -17.54 30.01
C TYR A 26 11.42 -18.55 30.38
N GLY A 27 10.73 -18.31 31.51
CA GLY A 27 9.44 -18.92 31.78
C GLY A 27 8.38 -18.37 30.83
N LYS A 28 7.29 -19.13 30.61
CA LYS A 28 6.21 -18.73 29.69
C LYS A 28 5.57 -17.39 30.10
N GLY A 29 5.36 -17.12 31.38
CA GLY A 29 4.87 -15.83 31.87
C GLY A 29 5.80 -14.64 31.59
N GLU A 30 7.13 -14.86 31.53
CA GLU A 30 8.09 -13.82 31.13
C GLU A 30 8.01 -13.57 29.62
N VAL A 31 7.94 -14.63 28.81
CA VAL A 31 7.71 -14.53 27.36
C VAL A 31 6.42 -13.74 27.09
N LYS A 32 5.33 -14.07 27.77
CA LYS A 32 4.06 -13.33 27.69
C LYS A 32 4.25 -11.85 27.99
N SER A 33 4.97 -11.51 29.06
CA SER A 33 5.19 -10.12 29.47
C SER A 33 5.98 -9.32 28.42
N LEU A 34 6.99 -9.95 27.80
CA LEU A 34 7.76 -9.34 26.71
C LEU A 34 6.91 -9.10 25.46
N LEU A 35 6.03 -10.05 25.12
CA LEU A 35 5.14 -9.94 23.97
C LEU A 35 4.02 -8.91 24.17
N LEU A 36 3.51 -8.79 25.39
CA LEU A 36 2.55 -7.76 25.73
C LEU A 36 3.15 -6.35 25.55
N GLY A 37 4.44 -6.19 25.81
CA GLY A 37 5.18 -4.96 25.51
C GLY A 37 5.27 -4.60 24.02
N LYS A 38 5.01 -5.58 23.13
CA LYS A 38 4.85 -5.39 21.68
C LYS A 38 3.40 -5.32 21.22
N GLY A 39 2.46 -5.22 22.16
CA GLY A 39 1.03 -5.21 21.87
C GLY A 39 0.48 -6.57 21.46
N ILE A 40 1.20 -7.66 21.72
CA ILE A 40 0.77 -9.03 21.42
C ILE A 40 0.28 -9.68 22.72
N ASP A 41 -1.04 -9.75 22.88
CA ASP A 41 -1.64 -10.41 24.03
C ASP A 41 -1.73 -11.92 23.77
N VAL A 42 -0.95 -12.70 24.53
CA VAL A 42 -0.90 -14.15 24.42
C VAL A 42 -1.35 -14.83 25.70
N VAL A 43 -1.96 -16.00 25.54
CA VAL A 43 -2.33 -16.88 26.65
C VAL A 43 -1.10 -17.74 27.00
N GLU A 44 -0.73 -17.79 28.28
CA GLU A 44 0.54 -18.41 28.70
C GLU A 44 0.62 -19.90 28.33
N GLU A 45 -0.51 -20.60 28.42
CA GLU A 45 -0.63 -22.01 28.05
C GLU A 45 -0.43 -22.26 26.55
N ASP A 46 -0.64 -21.25 25.71
CA ASP A 46 -0.48 -21.34 24.26
C ASP A 46 0.98 -21.17 23.80
N ILE A 47 1.86 -20.68 24.68
CA ILE A 47 3.27 -20.45 24.36
C ILE A 47 4.00 -21.79 24.25
N ASN A 48 4.58 -22.05 23.09
CA ASN A 48 5.43 -23.20 22.79
C ASN A 48 6.83 -22.72 22.42
N ILE A 49 7.85 -23.27 23.09
CA ILE A 49 9.26 -22.98 22.77
C ILE A 49 9.71 -23.99 21.71
N LEU A 50 10.09 -23.49 20.55
CA LEU A 50 10.56 -24.30 19.41
C LEU A 50 12.07 -24.49 19.43
N TYR A 51 12.80 -23.42 19.74
CA TYR A 51 14.25 -23.42 19.82
C TYR A 51 14.67 -22.72 21.10
N ASP A 52 15.57 -23.34 21.83
CA ASP A 52 16.17 -22.79 23.02
C ASP A 52 17.66 -23.04 22.97
N THR A 53 18.41 -21.95 22.82
CA THR A 53 19.84 -21.97 22.64
C THR A 53 20.46 -20.95 23.59
N PRO A 54 21.77 -21.03 23.88
CA PRO A 54 22.42 -20.09 24.78
C PRO A 54 22.16 -18.61 24.44
N GLU A 55 22.07 -18.29 23.14
CA GLU A 55 21.94 -16.94 22.62
C GLU A 55 20.49 -16.51 22.37
N ILE A 56 19.64 -17.40 21.85
CA ILE A 56 18.27 -17.06 21.45
C ILE A 56 17.24 -18.10 21.88
N VAL A 57 16.01 -17.62 22.11
CA VAL A 57 14.80 -18.43 22.32
C VAL A 57 13.80 -18.11 21.22
N VAL A 58 13.22 -19.13 20.58
CA VAL A 58 12.15 -18.98 19.59
C VAL A 58 10.86 -19.57 20.16
N ALA A 59 9.83 -18.73 20.24
CA ALA A 59 8.51 -19.10 20.73
C ALA A 59 7.44 -18.97 19.63
N THR A 60 6.41 -19.79 19.69
CA THR A 60 5.20 -19.70 18.85
C THR A 60 3.97 -20.07 19.65
N GLY A 61 2.76 -19.70 19.21
CA GLY A 61 1.54 -20.14 19.88
C GLY A 61 0.38 -20.38 18.94
N TYR A 62 -0.07 -21.63 18.89
CA TYR A 62 -0.95 -22.12 17.84
C TYR A 62 -2.33 -21.45 17.80
N ARG A 63 -2.88 -21.09 18.95
CA ARG A 63 -4.21 -20.47 19.06
C ARG A 63 -4.14 -18.97 18.77
N THR A 64 -3.13 -18.30 19.32
CA THR A 64 -2.92 -16.85 19.19
C THR A 64 -2.20 -16.46 17.89
N LYS A 65 -1.65 -17.44 17.15
CA LYS A 65 -1.00 -17.27 15.85
C LYS A 65 0.14 -16.27 15.86
N PHE A 66 1.12 -16.52 16.73
CA PHE A 66 2.30 -15.67 16.81
C PHE A 66 3.60 -16.46 16.65
N PHE A 67 4.66 -15.71 16.38
CA PHE A 67 6.01 -16.12 16.71
C PHE A 67 6.80 -14.98 17.36
N ALA A 68 7.85 -15.37 18.08
CA ALA A 68 8.79 -14.45 18.65
C ALA A 68 10.19 -15.05 18.67
N VAL A 69 11.18 -14.20 18.42
CA VAL A 69 12.61 -14.51 18.63
C VAL A 69 13.11 -13.60 19.72
N LEU A 70 13.64 -14.16 20.79
CA LEU A 70 14.10 -13.45 21.96
C LEU A 70 15.60 -13.64 22.14
N ALA A 71 16.32 -12.58 22.52
CA ALA A 71 17.66 -12.71 23.08
C ALA A 71 17.53 -13.40 24.45
N ASN A 72 18.26 -14.50 24.65
CA ASN A 72 18.23 -15.22 25.91
C ASN A 72 18.71 -14.32 27.06
N LYS A 73 18.32 -14.60 28.30
CA LYS A 73 18.53 -13.71 29.47
C LYS A 73 19.98 -13.29 29.66
N SER A 74 20.93 -14.19 29.40
CA SER A 74 22.37 -13.93 29.46
C SER A 74 22.83 -12.83 28.50
N TYR A 75 22.10 -12.59 27.42
CA TYR A 75 22.41 -11.62 26.36
C TYR A 75 21.46 -10.41 26.37
N ALA A 76 20.28 -10.54 26.98
CA ALA A 76 19.21 -9.54 26.97
C ALA A 76 19.64 -8.16 27.49
N ALA A 77 20.57 -8.11 28.46
CA ALA A 77 21.06 -6.85 29.03
C ALA A 77 21.94 -6.03 28.07
N ASN A 78 22.46 -6.64 27.00
CA ASN A 78 23.36 -6.00 26.04
C ASN A 78 22.68 -5.61 24.72
N VAL A 79 21.35 -5.70 24.67
CA VAL A 79 20.55 -5.30 23.51
C VAL A 79 19.47 -4.33 23.96
N GLU A 80 19.09 -3.43 23.06
CA GLU A 80 18.06 -2.42 23.35
C GLU A 80 16.71 -3.05 23.71
N SER A 81 16.37 -4.16 23.03
CA SER A 81 15.16 -4.92 23.27
C SER A 81 15.49 -6.42 23.27
N PRO A 82 15.00 -7.18 24.27
CA PRO A 82 15.14 -8.63 24.27
C PRO A 82 14.28 -9.29 23.20
N VAL A 83 13.25 -8.62 22.66
CA VAL A 83 12.45 -9.12 21.54
C VAL A 83 13.16 -8.78 20.24
N LEU A 84 13.80 -9.75 19.59
CA LEU A 84 14.56 -9.56 18.35
C LEU A 84 13.66 -9.60 17.12
N ALA A 85 12.62 -10.43 17.16
CA ALA A 85 11.62 -10.50 16.09
C ALA A 85 10.27 -10.93 16.62
N TYR A 86 9.19 -10.56 15.93
CA TYR A 86 7.84 -10.99 16.26
C TYR A 86 6.90 -10.93 15.04
N GLY A 87 5.83 -11.72 15.05
CA GLY A 87 4.75 -11.67 14.05
C GLY A 87 3.42 -12.14 14.65
N THR A 88 2.29 -11.69 14.09
CA THR A 88 0.95 -11.83 14.70
C THR A 88 -0.11 -12.51 13.83
N ASP A 89 0.23 -12.95 12.62
CA ASP A 89 -0.75 -13.50 11.69
C ASP A 89 -0.63 -15.02 11.49
N GLU A 90 0.52 -15.61 11.85
CA GLU A 90 0.85 -17.01 11.54
C GLU A 90 1.69 -17.68 12.62
N ASN A 91 1.53 -19.00 12.70
CA ASN A 91 2.36 -19.87 13.52
C ASN A 91 3.60 -20.30 12.76
N ILE A 92 4.72 -20.49 13.46
CA ILE A 92 5.84 -21.22 12.88
C ILE A 92 5.52 -22.72 12.95
N THR A 93 5.00 -23.25 11.84
CA THR A 93 4.88 -24.70 11.62
C THR A 93 6.07 -25.28 10.86
N SER A 94 6.81 -24.42 10.16
CA SER A 94 8.04 -24.71 9.45
C SER A 94 8.89 -23.44 9.42
N ILE A 95 10.21 -23.60 9.30
CA ILE A 95 11.12 -22.47 9.08
C ILE A 95 11.66 -22.53 7.66
N ASN A 96 11.73 -21.37 7.03
CA ASN A 96 12.36 -21.20 5.74
C ASN A 96 13.88 -20.95 5.89
N SER A 97 14.66 -21.08 4.82
CA SER A 97 16.12 -20.99 4.86
C SER A 97 16.64 -19.59 5.20
N THR A 98 15.94 -18.53 4.81
CA THR A 98 16.36 -17.14 5.11
C THR A 98 16.12 -16.81 6.56
N PHE A 99 14.99 -17.21 7.13
CA PHE A 99 14.70 -17.09 8.55
C PHE A 99 15.72 -17.89 9.37
N TYR A 100 16.08 -19.11 8.97
CA TYR A 100 17.17 -19.85 9.62
C TYR A 100 18.50 -19.07 9.59
N SER A 101 18.86 -18.53 8.43
CA SER A 101 20.09 -17.73 8.24
C SER A 101 20.09 -16.46 9.09
N LEU A 102 18.92 -15.84 9.25
CA LEU A 102 18.67 -14.70 10.13
C LEU A 102 18.85 -15.08 11.60
N LEU A 103 18.31 -16.22 12.06
CA LEU A 103 18.51 -16.69 13.43
C LEU A 103 20.01 -16.91 13.73
N GLU A 104 20.74 -17.52 12.80
CA GLU A 104 22.19 -17.68 12.92
C GLU A 104 22.94 -16.34 12.91
N CYS A 105 22.47 -15.36 12.14
CA CYS A 105 22.98 -14.00 12.18
C CYS A 105 22.80 -13.36 13.56
N TYR A 106 21.61 -13.46 14.15
CA TYR A 106 21.34 -12.98 15.51
C TYR A 106 22.22 -13.66 16.56
N ARG A 107 22.36 -15.00 16.50
CA ARG A 107 23.25 -15.75 17.42
C ARG A 107 24.69 -15.22 17.38
N ARG A 108 25.24 -14.98 16.19
CA ARG A 108 26.58 -14.41 16.01
C ARG A 108 26.66 -12.97 16.52
N CYS A 109 25.68 -12.13 16.22
CA CYS A 109 25.64 -10.75 16.70
C CYS A 109 25.60 -10.66 18.22
N LEU A 110 24.75 -11.45 18.88
CA LEU A 110 24.65 -11.48 20.34
C LEU A 110 25.95 -11.92 21.00
N THR A 111 26.56 -12.99 20.48
CA THR A 111 27.86 -13.47 20.98
C THR A 111 28.95 -12.41 20.85
N LYS A 112 29.03 -11.72 19.71
CA LYS A 112 30.01 -10.64 19.50
C LYS A 112 29.71 -9.42 20.37
N SER A 113 28.45 -9.02 20.48
CA SER A 113 28.00 -7.90 21.33
C SER A 113 28.40 -8.12 22.78
N TYR A 114 28.06 -9.31 23.31
CA TYR A 114 28.39 -9.72 24.67
C TYR A 114 29.89 -9.73 24.93
N ALA A 115 30.68 -10.33 24.02
CA ALA A 115 32.14 -10.37 24.15
C ALA A 115 32.78 -8.96 24.11
N ALA A 116 32.18 -8.02 23.39
CA ALA A 116 32.68 -6.65 23.25
C ALA A 116 32.15 -5.68 24.32
N ASN A 117 31.27 -6.13 25.22
CA ASN A 117 30.48 -5.29 26.14
C ASN A 117 29.84 -4.08 25.40
N ASP A 118 29.37 -4.35 24.19
CA ASP A 118 28.79 -3.35 23.30
C ASP A 118 27.35 -3.08 23.74
N THR A 119 27.08 -1.88 24.26
CA THR A 119 25.77 -1.49 24.81
C THR A 119 25.02 -0.52 23.90
N LYS A 120 25.56 -0.22 22.70
CA LYS A 120 25.01 0.78 21.80
C LYS A 120 24.69 0.18 20.43
N GLY A 121 23.42 -0.12 20.22
CA GLY A 121 22.84 -0.33 18.89
C GLY A 121 22.47 0.99 18.21
N TYR A 122 22.22 0.93 16.91
CA TYR A 122 21.58 2.01 16.17
C TYR A 122 20.08 2.03 16.43
N THR A 123 19.59 3.21 16.82
CA THR A 123 18.18 3.47 17.07
C THR A 123 17.66 4.46 16.04
N ASN A 124 16.62 4.08 15.31
CA ASN A 124 15.91 4.94 14.37
C ASN A 124 14.50 5.26 14.91
N HIS A 125 14.15 6.54 15.00
CA HIS A 125 12.85 6.96 15.52
C HIS A 125 11.80 7.10 14.41
N ALA A 126 11.66 6.07 13.58
CA ALA A 126 10.70 6.07 12.48
C ALA A 126 9.25 5.94 13.01
N GLU A 127 8.32 6.67 12.39
CA GLU A 127 6.88 6.50 12.65
C GLU A 127 6.47 5.07 12.28
N THR A 128 5.57 4.46 13.07
CA THR A 128 5.06 3.11 12.78
C THR A 128 4.28 3.11 11.46
N VAL A 129 4.75 2.31 10.50
CA VAL A 129 4.08 2.03 9.23
C VAL A 129 3.63 0.58 9.23
N LYS A 130 2.32 0.35 9.18
CA LYS A 130 1.76 -1.01 9.04
C LYS A 130 2.22 -1.65 7.70
N PRO A 131 2.27 -2.98 7.59
CA PRO A 131 2.73 -3.65 6.37
C PRO A 131 1.93 -3.19 5.14
N LEU A 132 2.61 -2.56 4.18
CA LEU A 132 2.02 -1.96 2.98
C LEU A 132 1.43 -3.01 2.04
N MET A 133 1.94 -4.25 2.07
CA MET A 133 1.55 -5.30 1.13
C MET A 133 0.08 -5.76 1.31
N ASN A 134 -0.64 -5.27 2.33
CA ASN A 134 -2.10 -5.44 2.48
C ASN A 134 -2.59 -6.88 2.26
N GLY A 135 -1.89 -7.86 2.86
CA GLY A 135 -2.24 -9.29 2.78
C GLY A 135 -1.72 -10.02 1.54
N ILE A 136 -0.95 -9.37 0.67
CA ILE A 136 -0.21 -10.06 -0.40
C ILE A 136 0.91 -10.89 0.26
N LYS A 137 0.73 -12.22 0.27
CA LYS A 137 1.67 -13.21 0.83
C LYS A 137 1.92 -14.31 -0.20
N TRP A 138 2.62 -13.99 -1.29
CA TRP A 138 2.85 -14.97 -2.34
C TRP A 138 3.97 -15.96 -1.96
N GLY A 139 3.89 -17.15 -2.54
CA GLY A 139 4.84 -18.23 -2.38
C GLY A 139 5.50 -18.63 -3.68
N GLN A 140 6.41 -19.60 -3.58
CA GLN A 140 7.08 -20.18 -4.76
C GLN A 140 6.47 -21.50 -5.24
N GLY A 141 5.58 -22.09 -4.44
CA GLY A 141 4.91 -23.35 -4.72
C GLY A 141 3.56 -23.19 -5.41
N ALA A 142 2.69 -24.20 -5.29
CA ALA A 142 1.33 -24.11 -5.81
C ALA A 142 0.51 -23.09 -4.99
N PRO A 143 -0.38 -22.29 -5.60
CA PRO A 143 -0.76 -22.31 -7.02
C PRO A 143 0.16 -21.46 -7.93
N TYR A 144 1.09 -20.70 -7.36
CA TYR A 144 1.95 -19.73 -8.05
C TYR A 144 2.81 -20.33 -9.15
N ASN A 145 3.29 -21.56 -8.96
CA ASN A 145 4.11 -22.23 -9.96
C ASN A 145 3.33 -23.06 -10.97
N SER A 146 2.00 -23.01 -11.02
CA SER A 146 1.19 -23.96 -11.83
C SER A 146 1.51 -24.01 -13.33
N LEU A 147 2.08 -22.95 -13.90
CA LEU A 147 2.51 -22.88 -15.30
C LEU A 147 4.00 -23.25 -15.53
N PHE A 148 4.77 -23.46 -14.47
CA PHE A 148 6.19 -23.82 -14.56
C PHE A 148 6.35 -25.29 -15.01
N PRO A 149 7.47 -25.65 -15.67
CA PRO A 149 7.69 -26.99 -16.18
C PRO A 149 7.79 -28.04 -15.06
N ILE A 150 7.41 -29.27 -15.38
CA ILE A 150 7.68 -30.44 -14.55
C ILE A 150 9.11 -30.90 -14.88
N MET A 151 9.94 -31.07 -13.86
CA MET A 151 11.35 -31.45 -13.99
C MET A 151 11.51 -32.97 -13.99
N ASP A 152 12.36 -33.49 -14.87
CA ASP A 152 12.54 -34.93 -15.11
C ASP A 152 13.19 -35.71 -13.93
N LYS A 153 13.67 -35.03 -12.88
CA LYS A 153 14.33 -35.67 -11.71
C LYS A 153 13.60 -35.42 -10.39
N GLY A 154 12.98 -36.48 -9.85
CA GLY A 154 12.38 -36.56 -8.50
C GLY A 154 11.08 -37.38 -8.45
N ALA A 155 10.68 -37.91 -7.29
CA ALA A 155 9.45 -38.69 -7.13
C ALA A 155 8.22 -37.76 -6.98
N ASP A 156 7.20 -37.97 -7.82
CA ASP A 156 5.85 -37.38 -7.84
C ASP A 156 5.73 -35.94 -7.30
N GLY A 157 5.65 -34.97 -8.23
CA GLY A 157 5.41 -33.54 -7.93
C GLY A 157 6.55 -32.58 -8.24
N ASN A 158 7.43 -32.88 -9.21
CA ASN A 158 8.64 -32.09 -9.53
C ASN A 158 8.41 -30.80 -10.32
N ARG A 159 7.37 -30.02 -10.04
CA ARG A 159 7.23 -28.73 -10.75
C ARG A 159 8.34 -27.78 -10.31
N ALA A 160 8.95 -27.07 -11.26
CA ALA A 160 9.90 -26.01 -10.91
C ALA A 160 9.23 -24.98 -9.98
N VAL A 161 9.97 -24.50 -8.99
CA VAL A 161 9.50 -23.40 -8.13
C VAL A 161 9.63 -22.09 -8.88
N THR A 162 8.84 -21.08 -8.51
CA THR A 162 8.87 -19.80 -9.25
C THR A 162 10.19 -19.07 -9.13
N GLY A 163 10.89 -19.23 -8.00
CA GLY A 163 12.07 -18.46 -7.63
C GLY A 163 11.72 -17.20 -6.83
N CYS A 164 12.64 -16.78 -5.97
CA CYS A 164 12.46 -15.63 -5.08
C CYS A 164 12.45 -14.28 -5.80
N GLY A 165 13.24 -14.14 -6.88
CA GLY A 165 13.24 -12.92 -7.69
C GLY A 165 11.88 -12.64 -8.35
N PRO A 166 11.31 -13.60 -9.10
CA PRO A 166 9.96 -13.46 -9.64
C PRO A 166 8.91 -13.17 -8.57
N VAL A 167 8.97 -13.84 -7.41
CA VAL A 167 8.01 -13.59 -6.30
C VAL A 167 8.17 -12.18 -5.74
N ALA A 168 9.38 -11.71 -5.47
CA ALA A 168 9.62 -10.37 -4.97
C ALA A 168 9.10 -9.30 -5.95
N VAL A 169 9.47 -9.37 -7.23
CA VAL A 169 9.00 -8.42 -8.25
C VAL A 169 7.49 -8.54 -8.48
N GLY A 170 6.95 -9.76 -8.57
CA GLY A 170 5.52 -9.99 -8.78
C GLY A 170 4.64 -9.46 -7.65
N GLN A 171 5.10 -9.57 -6.40
CA GLN A 171 4.43 -8.98 -5.25
C GLN A 171 4.41 -7.44 -5.32
N ILE A 172 5.52 -6.79 -5.73
CA ILE A 172 5.56 -5.33 -5.96
C ILE A 172 4.56 -4.90 -7.05
N LEU A 173 4.52 -5.61 -8.17
CA LEU A 173 3.56 -5.36 -9.26
C LEU A 173 2.11 -5.51 -8.78
N LYS A 174 1.84 -6.53 -7.94
CA LYS A 174 0.53 -6.73 -7.34
C LYS A 174 0.14 -5.60 -6.39
N TYR A 175 1.06 -5.12 -5.56
CA TYR A 175 0.82 -4.00 -4.63
C TYR A 175 0.39 -2.72 -5.38
N TYR A 176 1.07 -2.41 -6.49
CA TYR A 176 0.71 -1.24 -7.31
C TYR A 176 -0.49 -1.46 -8.23
N HIS A 177 -1.08 -2.66 -8.26
CA HIS A 177 -2.08 -3.06 -9.26
C HIS A 177 -1.62 -2.73 -10.68
N HIS A 178 -0.36 -3.03 -10.98
CA HIS A 178 0.29 -2.64 -12.22
C HIS A 178 0.90 -3.86 -12.91
N PRO A 179 0.28 -4.38 -13.98
CA PRO A 179 -0.99 -3.97 -14.58
C PRO A 179 -2.23 -4.30 -13.71
N ALA A 180 -3.39 -3.71 -14.05
CA ALA A 180 -4.61 -3.76 -13.23
C ALA A 180 -5.18 -5.18 -13.02
N ALA A 181 -4.95 -6.11 -13.95
CA ALA A 181 -5.35 -7.51 -13.84
C ALA A 181 -4.11 -8.41 -13.88
N LEU A 182 -3.85 -9.10 -12.77
CA LEU A 182 -2.68 -9.98 -12.60
C LEU A 182 -3.13 -11.36 -12.15
N ASP A 183 -3.02 -12.34 -13.06
CA ASP A 183 -2.97 -13.75 -12.71
C ASP A 183 -1.57 -14.05 -12.15
N SER A 184 -1.49 -14.48 -10.89
CA SER A 184 -0.21 -14.64 -10.20
C SER A 184 0.66 -15.72 -10.85
N ALA A 185 0.10 -16.83 -11.33
CA ALA A 185 0.90 -17.89 -11.92
C ALA A 185 1.48 -17.48 -13.28
N LYS A 186 0.66 -16.82 -14.11
CA LYS A 186 1.09 -16.27 -15.39
C LYS A 186 2.13 -15.16 -15.23
N LEU A 187 1.90 -14.25 -14.28
CA LEU A 187 2.84 -13.18 -14.00
C LEU A 187 4.21 -13.74 -13.59
N LEU A 188 4.23 -14.66 -12.61
CA LEU A 188 5.47 -15.21 -12.09
C LEU A 188 6.21 -16.04 -13.14
N TYR A 189 5.49 -16.78 -13.99
CA TYR A 189 6.09 -17.50 -15.12
C TYR A 189 6.75 -16.56 -16.12
N ASN A 190 6.06 -15.48 -16.50
CA ASN A 190 6.61 -14.48 -17.42
C ASN A 190 7.82 -13.78 -16.81
N LEU A 191 7.75 -13.35 -15.54
CA LEU A 191 8.89 -12.74 -14.85
C LEU A 191 10.09 -13.69 -14.79
N ALA A 192 9.88 -14.98 -14.50
CA ALA A 192 10.97 -15.95 -14.52
C ALA A 192 11.61 -16.07 -15.91
N SER A 193 10.80 -16.05 -16.98
CA SER A 193 11.28 -16.03 -18.36
C SER A 193 12.07 -14.76 -18.68
N ASP A 194 11.53 -13.58 -18.35
CA ASP A 194 12.14 -12.27 -18.61
C ASP A 194 13.45 -12.08 -17.82
N MET A 195 13.54 -12.67 -16.63
CA MET A 195 14.76 -12.70 -15.82
C MET A 195 15.79 -13.74 -16.29
N HIS A 196 15.46 -14.55 -17.30
CA HIS A 196 16.24 -15.70 -17.75
C HIS A 196 16.59 -16.64 -16.60
N ALA A 197 15.61 -16.92 -15.74
CA ALA A 197 15.84 -17.70 -14.54
C ALA A 197 16.23 -19.15 -14.85
N ASP A 198 17.22 -19.68 -14.12
CA ASP A 198 17.58 -21.10 -14.17
C ASP A 198 16.59 -21.88 -13.29
N LEU A 199 15.65 -22.57 -13.94
CA LEU A 199 14.50 -23.20 -13.30
C LEU A 199 14.89 -24.53 -12.65
N GLY A 200 14.52 -24.70 -11.38
CA GLY A 200 14.69 -25.96 -10.65
C GLY A 200 13.51 -26.28 -9.76
N ASN A 201 13.36 -27.56 -9.40
CA ASN A 201 12.29 -28.03 -8.50
C ASN A 201 12.58 -27.80 -7.01
N VAL A 202 13.79 -27.37 -6.67
CA VAL A 202 14.20 -27.00 -5.30
C VAL A 202 14.58 -25.52 -5.23
N ASN A 203 15.27 -25.03 -6.26
CA ASN A 203 15.72 -23.65 -6.35
C ASN A 203 15.58 -23.17 -7.79
N THR A 204 15.07 -21.96 -7.96
CA THR A 204 15.08 -21.23 -9.24
C THR A 204 15.87 -19.95 -9.01
N SER A 205 16.95 -19.76 -9.78
CA SER A 205 17.86 -18.62 -9.58
C SER A 205 17.67 -17.55 -10.66
N SER A 206 17.71 -16.28 -10.25
CA SER A 206 17.55 -15.13 -11.14
C SER A 206 18.52 -14.02 -10.73
N SER A 207 19.01 -13.25 -11.70
CA SER A 207 19.93 -12.12 -11.44
C SER A 207 19.16 -10.84 -11.10
N SER A 208 19.54 -10.18 -10.00
CA SER A 208 19.00 -8.88 -9.59
C SER A 208 19.19 -7.78 -10.65
N ASN A 209 20.20 -7.89 -11.51
CA ASN A 209 20.46 -6.93 -12.58
C ASN A 209 19.34 -6.87 -13.63
N THR A 210 18.50 -7.91 -13.70
CA THR A 210 17.35 -7.93 -14.61
C THR A 210 16.14 -7.17 -14.06
N PHE A 211 16.07 -6.93 -12.75
CA PHE A 211 14.86 -6.37 -12.12
C PHE A 211 14.55 -4.97 -12.61
N ARG A 212 15.56 -4.07 -12.63
CA ARG A 212 15.39 -2.69 -13.07
C ARG A 212 14.97 -2.60 -14.55
N PRO A 213 15.67 -3.22 -15.52
CA PRO A 213 15.21 -3.24 -16.91
C PRO A 213 13.79 -3.77 -17.07
N ILE A 214 13.45 -4.90 -16.43
CA ILE A 214 12.09 -5.48 -16.52
C ILE A 214 11.05 -4.49 -15.97
N LEU A 215 11.27 -3.96 -14.78
CA LEU A 215 10.36 -3.02 -14.13
C LEU A 215 10.17 -1.75 -14.97
N MET A 216 11.24 -1.19 -15.54
CA MET A 216 11.16 0.01 -16.36
C MET A 216 10.55 -0.24 -17.74
N GLU A 217 11.04 -1.24 -18.47
CA GLU A 217 10.74 -1.43 -19.89
C GLU A 217 9.43 -2.20 -20.10
N SER A 218 9.13 -3.16 -19.23
CA SER A 218 7.94 -4.02 -19.37
C SER A 218 6.76 -3.57 -18.51
N TYR A 219 7.04 -2.89 -17.40
CA TYR A 219 6.03 -2.47 -16.43
C TYR A 219 6.05 -0.97 -16.14
N ASN A 220 6.80 -0.17 -16.91
CA ASN A 220 6.81 1.29 -16.82
C ASN A 220 6.96 1.80 -15.38
N PHE A 221 7.92 1.26 -14.61
CA PHE A 221 8.31 1.78 -13.30
C PHE A 221 9.29 2.95 -13.43
N SER A 222 9.28 3.81 -12.41
CA SER A 222 10.09 5.03 -12.33
C SER A 222 11.56 4.77 -12.68
N PRO A 223 12.21 5.63 -13.48
CA PRO A 223 13.64 5.51 -13.75
C PRO A 223 14.52 5.70 -12.51
N ARG A 224 13.92 6.10 -11.38
CA ARG A 224 14.57 6.13 -10.07
C ARG A 224 14.73 4.75 -9.43
N CYS A 225 14.06 3.71 -9.93
CA CYS A 225 14.10 2.38 -9.31
C CYS A 225 15.50 1.75 -9.42
N VAL A 226 16.26 1.68 -8.33
CA VAL A 226 17.68 1.34 -8.38
C VAL A 226 18.05 0.31 -7.32
N MET A 227 18.84 -0.69 -7.73
CA MET A 227 19.47 -1.65 -6.84
C MET A 227 20.77 -1.05 -6.30
N LEU A 228 20.85 -0.84 -5.00
CA LEU A 228 22.02 -0.30 -4.29
C LEU A 228 22.63 -1.39 -3.43
N LYS A 229 23.96 -1.45 -3.43
CA LYS A 229 24.70 -2.27 -2.47
C LYS A 229 24.69 -1.59 -1.12
N ILE A 230 24.45 -2.35 -0.07
CA ILE A 230 24.48 -1.84 1.30
C ILE A 230 25.90 -1.94 1.81
N SER A 231 26.42 -0.80 2.27
CA SER A 231 27.81 -0.60 2.61
C SER A 231 27.99 -0.15 4.06
N CYS A 232 26.99 0.55 4.60
CA CYS A 232 26.96 1.01 5.97
C CYS A 232 25.55 0.98 6.54
N ILE A 233 25.44 1.37 7.80
CA ILE A 233 24.17 1.33 8.53
C ILE A 233 23.23 2.46 8.09
N GLU A 234 23.78 3.60 7.65
CA GLU A 234 23.02 4.74 7.15
C GLU A 234 22.26 4.40 5.86
N ASP A 235 22.71 3.40 5.10
CA ASP A 235 21.97 2.89 3.93
C ASP A 235 20.60 2.30 4.34
N LEU A 236 20.41 1.94 5.62
CA LEU A 236 19.10 1.52 6.13
C LEU A 236 18.10 2.66 6.22
N ASP A 237 18.54 3.91 6.42
CA ASP A 237 17.65 5.07 6.47
C ASP A 237 16.89 5.24 5.14
N LEU A 238 17.47 4.77 4.04
CA LEU A 238 16.79 4.71 2.74
C LEU A 238 15.60 3.75 2.79
N VAL A 239 15.73 2.59 3.44
CA VAL A 239 14.64 1.62 3.60
C VAL A 239 13.49 2.25 4.39
N TYR A 240 13.81 2.86 5.54
CA TYR A 240 12.82 3.57 6.34
C TYR A 240 12.15 4.71 5.56
N SER A 241 12.92 5.47 4.78
CA SER A 241 12.41 6.59 3.97
C SER A 241 11.46 6.14 2.86
N GLU A 242 11.76 5.03 2.19
CA GLU A 242 10.89 4.45 1.17
C GLU A 242 9.58 3.94 1.77
N VAL A 243 9.65 3.17 2.86
CA VAL A 243 8.47 2.61 3.52
C VAL A 243 7.58 3.72 4.09
N ASN A 244 8.16 4.75 4.72
CA ASN A 244 7.42 5.95 5.17
C ASN A 244 6.75 6.71 4.02
N ALA A 245 7.28 6.62 2.80
CA ALA A 245 6.69 7.19 1.61
C ALA A 245 5.64 6.28 0.95
N GLY A 246 5.33 5.11 1.52
CA GLY A 246 4.40 4.13 0.98
C GLY A 246 4.98 3.32 -0.18
N ARG A 247 6.31 3.17 -0.24
CA ARG A 247 7.01 2.36 -1.25
C ARG A 247 7.68 1.16 -0.58
N PRO A 248 7.22 -0.08 -0.85
CA PRO A 248 7.93 -1.28 -0.40
C PRO A 248 9.30 -1.40 -1.06
N VAL A 249 10.23 -2.06 -0.38
CA VAL A 249 11.64 -2.19 -0.80
C VAL A 249 11.94 -3.66 -1.04
N ILE A 250 12.54 -4.02 -2.18
CA ILE A 250 13.08 -5.37 -2.37
C ILE A 250 14.46 -5.43 -1.69
N LEU A 251 14.65 -6.39 -0.80
CA LEU A 251 15.90 -6.70 -0.12
C LEU A 251 16.52 -7.94 -0.74
N SER A 252 17.85 -7.97 -0.83
CA SER A 252 18.64 -9.17 -1.16
C SER A 252 19.51 -9.52 0.03
N GLY A 253 19.39 -10.72 0.58
CA GLY A 253 20.21 -11.17 1.71
C GLY A 253 20.18 -12.68 1.88
N PHE A 254 21.28 -13.27 2.33
CA PHE A 254 21.42 -14.73 2.52
C PHE A 254 21.14 -15.55 1.25
N GLY A 255 21.40 -14.98 0.07
CA GLY A 255 21.10 -15.62 -1.21
C GLY A 255 19.61 -15.63 -1.60
N HIS A 256 18.79 -14.78 -0.97
CA HIS A 256 17.34 -14.70 -1.19
C HIS A 256 16.88 -13.26 -1.44
N PHE A 257 15.80 -13.10 -2.21
CA PHE A 257 15.10 -11.83 -2.41
C PHE A 257 13.78 -11.81 -1.64
N PHE A 258 13.52 -10.76 -0.88
CA PHE A 258 12.33 -10.58 -0.06
C PHE A 258 11.94 -9.10 0.02
N ILE A 259 10.80 -8.77 0.64
CA ILE A 259 10.26 -7.41 0.67
C ILE A 259 10.31 -6.86 2.10
N CYS A 260 10.73 -5.61 2.24
CA CYS A 260 10.45 -4.79 3.41
C CYS A 260 9.30 -3.83 3.11
N ASP A 261 8.22 -3.92 3.88
CA ASP A 261 6.98 -3.18 3.62
C ASP A 261 6.36 -2.55 4.86
N GLY A 262 7.01 -2.58 6.01
CA GLY A 262 6.50 -1.99 7.24
C GLY A 262 7.60 -1.64 8.23
N VAL A 263 7.26 -0.79 9.19
CA VAL A 263 8.18 -0.32 10.23
C VAL A 263 7.44 -0.25 11.56
N ASP A 264 8.06 -0.74 12.62
CA ASP A 264 7.62 -0.53 14.00
C ASP A 264 8.82 -0.09 14.85
N GLY A 265 9.02 1.22 15.01
CA GLY A 265 10.24 1.75 15.63
C GLY A 265 11.50 1.28 14.89
N ASN A 266 12.36 0.49 15.57
CA ASN A 266 13.60 -0.06 15.03
C ASN A 266 13.41 -1.39 14.26
N TYR A 267 12.17 -1.86 14.13
CA TYR A 267 11.87 -3.13 13.48
C TYR A 267 11.41 -2.89 12.05
N LEU A 268 11.95 -3.69 11.14
CA LEU A 268 11.51 -3.74 9.74
C LEU A 268 10.58 -4.94 9.57
N HIS A 269 9.43 -4.72 8.94
CA HIS A 269 8.53 -5.81 8.57
C HIS A 269 9.02 -6.47 7.28
N PHE A 270 9.20 -7.80 7.30
CA PHE A 270 9.60 -8.57 6.15
C PHE A 270 8.49 -9.50 5.67
N ASN A 271 8.25 -9.46 4.36
CA ASN A 271 7.55 -10.50 3.61
C ASN A 271 8.60 -11.33 2.87
N PHE A 272 8.78 -12.59 3.29
CA PHE A 272 9.83 -13.45 2.75
C PHE A 272 9.47 -14.16 1.45
N GLY A 273 8.24 -14.02 0.93
CA GLY A 273 7.81 -14.72 -0.28
C GLY A 273 7.61 -16.22 -0.09
N TRP A 274 7.18 -16.63 1.11
CA TRP A 274 6.83 -18.02 1.46
C TRP A 274 5.45 -18.13 2.08
N GLU A 275 4.44 -17.54 1.45
CA GLU A 275 3.04 -17.72 1.84
C GLU A 275 2.74 -17.24 3.27
N GLY A 276 3.51 -16.25 3.76
CA GLY A 276 3.39 -15.71 5.10
C GLY A 276 4.25 -16.39 6.17
N VAL A 277 4.90 -17.50 5.83
CA VAL A 277 5.71 -18.26 6.79
C VAL A 277 6.88 -17.43 7.30
N CYS A 278 6.81 -17.11 8.59
CA CYS A 278 7.72 -16.19 9.28
C CYS A 278 7.67 -14.74 8.76
N ASP A 279 6.61 -14.28 8.10
CA ASP A 279 6.48 -12.84 7.82
C ASP A 279 6.25 -12.09 9.15
N GLY A 280 6.95 -10.97 9.35
CA GLY A 280 6.87 -10.25 10.62
C GLY A 280 7.91 -9.16 10.78
N TYR A 281 7.99 -8.60 11.99
CA TYR A 281 8.87 -7.52 12.36
C TYR A 281 10.20 -8.03 12.92
N TYR A 282 11.30 -7.50 12.41
CA TYR A 282 12.66 -7.95 12.68
C TYR A 282 13.58 -6.79 13.03
N THR A 283 14.35 -6.95 14.11
CA THR A 283 15.40 -6.00 14.45
C THR A 283 16.55 -6.13 13.45
N SER A 284 17.15 -5.00 13.10
CA SER A 284 18.37 -5.00 12.30
C SER A 284 19.55 -5.57 13.12
N PRO A 285 20.42 -6.43 12.56
CA PRO A 285 21.64 -6.89 13.23
C PRO A 285 22.57 -5.75 13.64
N TYR A 286 22.53 -4.62 12.93
CA TYR A 286 23.27 -3.42 13.29
C TYR A 286 22.76 -2.74 14.57
N SER A 287 21.49 -2.97 14.93
CA SER A 287 20.93 -2.56 16.22
C SER A 287 21.35 -3.51 17.36
N LEU A 288 21.92 -4.68 17.06
CA LEU A 288 22.40 -5.63 18.06
C LEU A 288 23.89 -5.48 18.37
N SER A 289 24.71 -5.13 17.35
CA SER A 289 26.09 -4.71 17.57
C SER A 289 26.66 -4.00 16.33
N LEU A 290 27.14 -2.78 16.54
CA LEU A 290 27.87 -2.02 15.52
C LEU A 290 29.22 -2.67 15.18
N LYS A 291 29.79 -3.43 16.12
CA LYS A 291 31.07 -4.12 15.95
C LYS A 291 30.96 -5.48 15.27
N ALA A 292 29.78 -6.10 15.26
CA ALA A 292 29.62 -7.43 14.68
C ALA A 292 29.88 -7.45 13.18
N ARG A 293 29.63 -6.32 12.49
CA ARG A 293 29.70 -6.16 11.03
C ARG A 293 28.95 -7.23 10.25
N GLU A 294 27.97 -7.88 10.89
CA GLU A 294 27.07 -8.81 10.22
C GLU A 294 26.07 -7.98 9.42
N VAL A 295 26.06 -8.21 8.12
CA VAL A 295 25.18 -7.54 7.19
C VAL A 295 23.97 -8.44 6.97
N LEU A 296 22.76 -7.90 7.16
CA LEU A 296 21.53 -8.67 6.93
C LEU A 296 21.21 -8.84 5.45
N PHE A 297 21.54 -7.81 4.67
CA PHE A 297 21.18 -7.66 3.27
C PHE A 297 22.38 -7.12 2.49
N ASP A 298 22.67 -7.73 1.36
CA ASP A 298 23.74 -7.29 0.47
C ASP A 298 23.28 -6.10 -0.40
N HIS A 299 21.99 -6.06 -0.77
CA HIS A 299 21.43 -5.02 -1.62
C HIS A 299 19.98 -4.64 -1.25
N ILE A 300 19.61 -3.41 -1.55
CA ILE A 300 18.24 -2.88 -1.51
C ILE A 300 17.84 -2.35 -2.88
N MET A 301 16.61 -2.58 -3.31
CA MET A 301 16.01 -1.91 -4.46
C MET A 301 14.97 -0.91 -3.98
N ILE A 302 15.29 0.36 -4.19
CA ILE A 302 14.47 1.51 -3.77
C ILE A 302 13.88 2.23 -4.99
N GLY A 303 12.95 3.16 -4.78
CA GLY A 303 12.31 3.90 -5.87
C GLY A 303 11.34 3.03 -6.67
N LEU A 304 10.85 1.95 -6.07
CA LEU A 304 9.88 1.04 -6.66
C LEU A 304 8.50 1.70 -6.65
N GLU A 305 8.18 2.45 -7.70
CA GLU A 305 6.85 2.99 -7.96
C GLU A 305 6.58 3.03 -9.46
N PRO A 306 5.34 2.84 -9.93
CA PRO A 306 4.97 3.04 -11.32
C PRO A 306 5.34 4.46 -11.78
N ASP A 307 5.83 4.54 -13.01
CA ASP A 307 6.15 5.79 -13.65
C ASP A 307 4.85 6.51 -14.08
N MET A 308 4.48 7.60 -13.39
CA MET A 308 3.36 8.48 -13.76
C MET A 308 3.68 9.43 -14.94
N HIS A 309 4.58 9.01 -15.85
CA HIS A 309 5.31 9.72 -16.92
C HIS A 309 6.68 10.30 -16.50
N ASN A 310 7.74 9.61 -16.92
CA ASN A 310 9.17 9.88 -16.69
C ASN A 310 9.62 10.14 -15.23
N GLY A 311 8.85 9.71 -14.23
CA GLY A 311 9.13 9.88 -12.80
C GLY A 311 8.93 11.32 -12.32
N MET A 312 8.33 12.18 -13.15
CA MET A 312 8.11 13.59 -12.87
C MET A 312 6.65 13.83 -12.49
N TYR A 313 6.35 13.76 -11.19
CA TYR A 313 5.08 14.24 -10.66
C TYR A 313 5.33 15.33 -9.62
N LYS A 314 4.43 16.32 -9.58
CA LYS A 314 4.40 17.26 -8.47
C LYS A 314 3.69 16.57 -7.31
N TYR A 315 4.34 16.50 -6.15
CA TYR A 315 3.70 16.07 -4.92
C TYR A 315 3.28 17.28 -4.09
N VAL A 316 2.01 17.31 -3.67
CA VAL A 316 1.46 18.42 -2.88
C VAL A 316 0.78 17.89 -1.63
N LYS A 317 1.17 18.43 -0.48
CA LYS A 317 0.55 18.14 0.81
C LYS A 317 -0.38 19.29 1.23
N VAL A 318 -1.67 19.13 0.96
CA VAL A 318 -2.72 20.12 1.26
C VAL A 318 -3.09 20.04 2.75
N LYS A 319 -2.60 21.01 3.54
CA LYS A 319 -2.82 21.06 5.00
C LYS A 319 -4.25 21.50 5.34
N SER A 320 -4.77 22.48 4.61
CA SER A 320 -6.10 23.05 4.78
C SER A 320 -6.86 22.93 3.46
N ALA A 321 -8.12 22.50 3.49
CA ALA A 321 -8.93 22.48 2.28
C ALA A 321 -9.06 23.90 1.70
N GLY A 322 -9.04 24.03 0.37
CA GLY A 322 -9.00 25.29 -0.39
C GLY A 322 -7.60 25.86 -0.63
N SER A 323 -6.55 25.25 -0.07
CA SER A 323 -5.19 25.82 -0.15
C SER A 323 -4.33 25.27 -1.30
N LEU A 324 -4.82 24.35 -2.15
CA LEU A 324 -4.02 23.75 -3.23
C LEU A 324 -3.44 24.82 -4.17
N ALA A 325 -4.24 25.85 -4.51
CA ALA A 325 -3.83 26.92 -5.40
C ALA A 325 -2.62 27.73 -4.90
N GLN A 326 -2.40 27.77 -3.58
CA GLN A 326 -1.28 28.47 -2.94
C GLN A 326 -0.01 27.62 -2.93
N MET A 327 -0.12 26.32 -3.19
CA MET A 327 0.98 25.36 -3.22
C MET A 327 1.57 25.16 -4.63
N LEU A 328 1.00 25.83 -5.62
CA LEU A 328 1.37 25.77 -7.02
C LEU A 328 1.62 27.19 -7.56
N THR A 329 2.72 27.37 -8.28
CA THR A 329 2.96 28.59 -9.07
C THR A 329 2.00 28.66 -10.27
N GLU A 330 1.84 29.85 -10.87
CA GLU A 330 0.99 30.00 -12.07
C GLU A 330 1.49 29.12 -13.24
N GLN A 331 2.80 28.94 -13.38
CA GLN A 331 3.38 28.04 -14.38
C GLN A 331 3.03 26.57 -14.10
N GLU A 332 3.17 26.13 -12.84
CA GLU A 332 2.83 24.76 -12.45
C GLU A 332 1.35 24.42 -12.65
N LYS A 333 0.44 25.39 -12.41
CA LYS A 333 -0.99 25.21 -12.69
C LYS A 333 -1.26 24.86 -14.16
N CYS A 334 -0.49 25.45 -15.08
CA CYS A 334 -0.64 25.22 -16.52
C CYS A 334 0.14 23.99 -17.02
N GLU A 335 1.34 23.75 -16.51
CA GLU A 335 2.31 22.84 -17.13
C GLU A 335 2.48 21.49 -16.41
N VAL A 336 1.96 21.32 -15.19
CA VAL A 336 2.05 20.03 -14.49
C VAL A 336 1.24 18.98 -15.24
N HIS A 337 1.93 17.92 -15.68
CA HIS A 337 1.32 16.79 -16.38
C HIS A 337 0.88 15.67 -15.43
N SER A 338 1.54 15.56 -14.26
CA SER A 338 1.29 14.51 -13.29
C SER A 338 1.33 15.08 -11.86
N LEU A 339 0.29 14.80 -11.08
CA LEU A 339 0.08 15.40 -9.77
C LEU A 339 -0.37 14.33 -8.76
N LYS A 340 0.31 14.28 -7.61
CA LYS A 340 -0.08 13.44 -6.47
C LYS A 340 -0.39 14.32 -5.28
N ILE A 341 -1.55 14.09 -4.66
CA ILE A 341 -2.04 14.92 -3.56
C ILE A 341 -2.26 14.08 -2.31
N LYS A 342 -1.78 14.61 -1.19
CA LYS A 342 -2.12 14.16 0.15
C LYS A 342 -2.79 15.28 0.92
N GLY A 343 -3.91 14.99 1.60
CA GLY A 343 -4.58 15.96 2.47
C GLY A 343 -6.04 16.21 2.14
N LYS A 344 -6.61 17.27 2.70
CA LYS A 344 -8.05 17.58 2.58
C LYS A 344 -8.31 18.49 1.38
N LEU A 345 -9.32 18.17 0.59
CA LEU A 345 -9.72 18.93 -0.59
C LEU A 345 -11.17 19.41 -0.47
N ASN A 346 -11.45 20.65 -0.89
CA ASN A 346 -12.80 21.19 -1.00
C ASN A 346 -13.13 21.58 -2.46
N GLY A 347 -14.22 22.33 -2.65
CA GLY A 347 -14.71 22.68 -3.98
C GLY A 347 -13.77 23.61 -4.76
N GLU A 348 -13.04 24.48 -4.08
CA GLU A 348 -12.03 25.34 -4.71
C GLU A 348 -10.87 24.51 -5.28
N ASP A 349 -10.35 23.56 -4.49
CA ASP A 349 -9.25 22.68 -4.93
C ASP A 349 -9.69 21.81 -6.10
N LEU A 350 -10.89 21.22 -6.03
CA LEU A 350 -11.44 20.36 -7.08
C LEU A 350 -11.68 21.14 -8.37
N ARG A 351 -12.19 22.37 -8.27
CA ARG A 351 -12.34 23.26 -9.43
C ARG A 351 -10.99 23.58 -10.08
N LEU A 352 -9.95 23.81 -9.28
CA LEU A 352 -8.60 23.99 -9.82
C LEU A 352 -8.12 22.74 -10.56
N LEU A 353 -8.28 21.55 -9.96
CA LEU A 353 -7.88 20.28 -10.58
C LEU A 353 -8.59 20.03 -11.91
N ARG A 354 -9.89 20.32 -12.00
CA ARG A 354 -10.65 20.25 -13.27
C ARG A 354 -10.00 21.10 -14.36
N ARG A 355 -9.65 22.35 -14.06
CA ARG A 355 -9.00 23.27 -15.01
C ARG A 355 -7.60 22.80 -15.40
N MET A 356 -6.83 22.34 -14.41
CA MET A 356 -5.51 21.75 -14.65
C MET A 356 -5.63 20.56 -15.60
N ALA A 357 -6.71 19.78 -15.51
CA ALA A 357 -7.01 18.64 -16.37
C ALA A 357 -7.75 19.01 -17.68
N GLY A 358 -7.82 20.29 -18.03
CA GLY A 358 -8.31 20.77 -19.32
C GLY A 358 -9.81 21.06 -19.41
N ALA A 359 -10.56 20.96 -18.31
CA ALA A 359 -11.98 21.31 -18.30
C ALA A 359 -12.22 22.82 -18.50
N VAL A 360 -13.36 23.15 -19.11
CA VAL A 360 -13.83 24.54 -19.25
C VAL A 360 -15.25 24.62 -18.73
N ASP A 361 -15.43 25.33 -17.62
CA ASP A 361 -16.73 25.53 -17.00
C ASP A 361 -17.34 26.88 -17.47
N ASP A 362 -18.67 26.95 -17.53
CA ASP A 362 -19.42 28.09 -18.09
C ASP A 362 -19.19 29.45 -17.41
N HIS A 363 -18.61 29.44 -16.21
CA HIS A 363 -18.29 30.64 -15.43
C HIS A 363 -16.79 30.93 -15.31
N ASP A 364 -15.95 30.17 -16.00
CA ASP A 364 -14.52 30.37 -15.96
C ASP A 364 -14.03 31.20 -17.15
N TYR A 365 -14.09 32.53 -16.99
CA TYR A 365 -13.58 33.48 -17.99
C TYR A 365 -12.04 33.53 -18.07
N LYS A 366 -11.32 32.65 -17.36
CA LYS A 366 -9.85 32.60 -17.41
C LYS A 366 -9.40 31.74 -18.60
N SER A 367 -8.59 32.34 -19.47
CA SER A 367 -8.24 31.84 -20.80
C SER A 367 -7.22 30.70 -20.86
N TRP A 368 -7.07 29.89 -19.81
CA TRP A 368 -6.04 28.85 -19.77
C TRP A 368 -6.60 27.48 -19.42
N ARG A 369 -6.04 26.46 -20.08
CA ARG A 369 -6.27 25.05 -19.80
C ARG A 369 -4.92 24.46 -19.36
N GLY A 370 -4.91 23.66 -18.32
CA GLY A 370 -3.69 22.98 -17.89
C GLY A 370 -3.43 21.70 -18.68
N SER A 371 -2.24 21.13 -18.46
CA SER A 371 -1.76 19.92 -19.12
C SER A 371 -1.82 18.65 -18.24
N LEU A 372 -2.58 18.67 -17.14
CA LEU A 372 -2.65 17.54 -16.20
C LEU A 372 -3.32 16.32 -16.84
N GLN A 373 -2.61 15.20 -16.84
CA GLN A 373 -3.03 13.92 -17.43
C GLN A 373 -3.11 12.80 -16.40
N TYR A 374 -2.26 12.82 -15.36
CA TYR A 374 -2.19 11.77 -14.34
C TYR A 374 -2.42 12.37 -12.95
N LEU A 375 -3.48 11.92 -12.27
CA LEU A 375 -3.87 12.46 -10.97
C LEU A 375 -4.02 11.35 -9.92
N ASP A 376 -3.19 11.39 -8.88
CA ASP A 376 -3.27 10.47 -7.74
C ASP A 376 -3.86 11.18 -6.51
N LEU A 377 -5.11 10.84 -6.16
CA LEU A 377 -5.83 11.30 -4.98
C LEU A 377 -5.96 10.22 -3.90
N SER A 378 -5.25 9.09 -4.00
CA SER A 378 -5.38 7.97 -3.04
C SER A 378 -5.22 8.40 -1.58
N GLN A 379 -4.31 9.35 -1.31
CA GLN A 379 -4.03 9.88 0.03
C GLN A 379 -4.74 11.21 0.32
N ALA A 380 -5.66 11.63 -0.55
CA ALA A 380 -6.50 12.79 -0.34
C ALA A 380 -7.82 12.39 0.34
N ARG A 381 -8.53 13.39 0.87
CA ARG A 381 -9.89 13.24 1.39
C ARG A 381 -10.73 14.41 0.92
N ILE A 382 -11.86 14.11 0.27
CA ILE A 382 -12.84 15.13 -0.11
C ILE A 382 -13.63 15.53 1.13
N MET A 383 -13.77 16.83 1.35
CA MET A 383 -14.52 17.42 2.47
C MET A 383 -15.83 18.01 1.95
N ASP A 384 -16.85 18.03 2.82
CA ASP A 384 -18.10 18.76 2.57
C ASP A 384 -17.79 20.27 2.41
N ASP A 385 -18.29 20.89 1.34
CA ASP A 385 -18.19 22.34 1.11
C ASP A 385 -19.41 22.83 0.33
N TRP A 386 -20.26 23.62 0.97
CA TRP A 386 -21.50 24.15 0.38
C TRP A 386 -21.39 25.60 -0.10
N GLU A 387 -20.22 26.21 0.06
CA GLU A 387 -19.97 27.58 -0.34
C GLU A 387 -19.30 27.63 -1.72
N ASN A 388 -18.39 26.69 -1.97
CA ASN A 388 -17.60 26.66 -3.20
C ASN A 388 -18.00 25.46 -4.05
N PRO A 389 -18.74 25.66 -5.15
CA PRO A 389 -19.03 24.55 -6.05
C PRO A 389 -17.75 24.11 -6.78
N TYR A 390 -17.62 22.83 -7.11
CA TYR A 390 -16.53 22.38 -7.99
C TYR A 390 -16.90 22.50 -9.47
N TYR A 391 -18.19 22.50 -9.81
CA TYR A 391 -18.72 22.59 -11.18
C TYR A 391 -19.99 23.43 -11.21
N SER A 392 -20.18 24.18 -12.30
CA SER A 392 -21.34 25.04 -12.52
C SER A 392 -21.65 25.05 -14.01
N VAL A 393 -22.90 24.77 -14.36
CA VAL A 393 -23.35 24.65 -15.75
C VAL A 393 -24.67 25.36 -15.96
N ASP A 394 -24.83 26.00 -17.11
CA ASP A 394 -26.10 26.57 -17.51
C ASP A 394 -27.15 25.46 -17.68
N ALA A 395 -28.21 25.52 -16.87
CA ALA A 395 -29.27 24.54 -16.81
C ALA A 395 -29.97 24.36 -18.17
N ALA A 396 -30.02 25.40 -19.00
CA ALA A 396 -30.59 25.30 -20.35
C ALA A 396 -29.68 24.52 -21.31
N LYS A 397 -28.35 24.60 -21.17
CA LYS A 397 -27.39 23.89 -22.04
C LYS A 397 -27.45 22.38 -21.86
N ILE A 398 -27.62 21.93 -20.63
CA ILE A 398 -27.78 20.52 -20.31
C ILE A 398 -29.24 20.06 -20.34
N ARG A 399 -30.17 20.94 -20.76
CA ARG A 399 -31.63 20.70 -20.78
C ARG A 399 -32.12 20.12 -19.44
N PHE A 400 -31.61 20.68 -18.35
CA PHE A 400 -31.93 20.23 -17.00
C PHE A 400 -33.42 20.43 -16.74
N SER A 401 -34.03 19.45 -16.08
CA SER A 401 -35.41 19.54 -15.62
C SER A 401 -35.54 18.98 -14.21
N ILE A 402 -36.41 19.59 -13.42
CA ILE A 402 -36.79 19.07 -12.09
C ILE A 402 -38.21 18.54 -12.16
N TRP A 403 -38.39 17.33 -11.65
CA TRP A 403 -39.68 16.69 -11.47
C TRP A 403 -40.11 16.81 -10.01
N LYS A 404 -41.33 17.30 -9.77
CA LYS A 404 -41.87 17.36 -8.41
C LYS A 404 -43.28 16.82 -8.35
N GLU A 405 -43.53 15.99 -7.35
CA GLU A 405 -44.85 15.46 -7.03
C GLU A 405 -45.50 16.24 -5.89
N VAL A 406 -46.73 16.71 -6.11
CA VAL A 406 -47.52 17.43 -5.13
C VAL A 406 -48.81 16.65 -4.90
N SER A 407 -48.99 16.16 -3.67
CA SER A 407 -50.25 15.58 -3.23
C SER A 407 -51.25 16.70 -2.92
N TYR A 408 -52.51 16.52 -3.32
CA TYR A 408 -53.56 17.49 -3.02
C TYR A 408 -54.80 16.81 -2.47
N MET A 409 -55.56 17.59 -1.71
CA MET A 409 -56.75 17.16 -1.00
C MET A 409 -57.99 17.75 -1.66
N LYS A 410 -59.08 17.00 -1.72
CA LYS A 410 -60.41 17.48 -2.12
C LYS A 410 -61.38 17.12 -1.01
N ASN A 411 -62.05 18.11 -0.43
CA ASN A 411 -62.96 17.95 0.70
C ASN A 411 -62.33 17.22 1.91
N GLY A 412 -61.05 17.47 2.19
CA GLY A 412 -60.35 16.85 3.32
C GLY A 412 -59.92 15.39 3.11
N LEU A 413 -60.09 14.83 1.91
CA LEU A 413 -59.61 13.49 1.54
C LEU A 413 -58.49 13.58 0.49
N PRO A 414 -57.49 12.67 0.50
CA PRO A 414 -56.44 12.63 -0.51
C PRO A 414 -57.05 12.43 -1.90
N ALA A 415 -56.87 13.40 -2.79
CA ALA A 415 -57.52 13.44 -4.10
C ALA A 415 -56.60 13.05 -5.25
N GLY A 416 -55.28 13.01 -5.03
CA GLY A 416 -54.31 12.51 -5.99
C GLY A 416 -52.95 13.20 -5.87
N VAL A 417 -52.06 12.82 -6.79
CA VAL A 417 -50.72 13.40 -6.95
C VAL A 417 -50.65 14.08 -8.32
N LYS A 418 -50.18 15.33 -8.36
CA LYS A 418 -49.80 16.00 -9.62
C LYS A 418 -48.28 16.04 -9.71
N ARG A 419 -47.76 15.73 -10.89
CA ARG A 419 -46.34 15.85 -11.21
C ARG A 419 -46.11 17.08 -12.08
N TYR A 420 -45.18 17.94 -11.67
CA TYR A 420 -44.75 19.12 -12.40
C TYR A 420 -43.33 18.89 -12.91
N GLU A 421 -43.10 19.27 -14.17
CA GLU A 421 -41.76 19.34 -14.77
C GLU A 421 -41.40 20.81 -14.97
N TYR A 422 -40.27 21.21 -14.40
CA TYR A 422 -39.72 22.55 -14.59
C TYR A 422 -38.53 22.44 -15.52
N ARG A 423 -38.65 22.95 -16.75
CA ARG A 423 -37.57 22.97 -17.73
C ARG A 423 -36.92 24.34 -17.79
N PHE A 424 -35.60 24.38 -17.63
CA PHE A 424 -34.88 25.65 -17.53
C PHE A 424 -34.63 26.34 -18.87
N ASP A 425 -34.95 25.71 -20.00
CA ASP A 425 -34.91 26.33 -21.32
C ASP A 425 -36.13 27.22 -21.61
N ASN A 426 -37.19 27.14 -20.80
CA ASN A 426 -38.40 27.96 -20.96
C ASN A 426 -39.09 28.35 -19.64
N ILE A 427 -38.38 28.26 -18.51
CA ILE A 427 -38.95 28.56 -17.20
C ILE A 427 -39.33 30.05 -17.09
N THR A 428 -40.52 30.31 -16.55
CA THR A 428 -41.01 31.67 -16.27
C THR A 428 -40.58 32.14 -14.88
N GLU A 429 -40.57 33.46 -14.65
CA GLU A 429 -40.32 34.03 -13.31
C GLU A 429 -41.24 33.46 -12.23
N VAL A 430 -42.52 33.24 -12.58
CA VAL A 430 -43.51 32.69 -11.65
C VAL A 430 -43.12 31.27 -11.25
N GLN A 431 -42.76 30.42 -12.22
CA GLN A 431 -42.32 29.04 -11.96
C GLN A 431 -41.01 28.99 -11.17
N TRP A 432 -40.11 29.95 -11.38
CA TRP A 432 -38.87 30.05 -10.62
C TRP A 432 -39.11 30.42 -9.15
N GLU A 433 -39.98 31.40 -8.88
CA GLU A 433 -40.32 31.78 -7.52
C GLU A 433 -41.11 30.67 -6.79
N GLU A 434 -41.98 29.93 -7.50
CA GLU A 434 -42.61 28.71 -6.99
C GLU A 434 -41.57 27.64 -6.60
N LEU A 435 -40.52 27.49 -7.40
CA LEU A 435 -39.45 26.53 -7.15
C LEU A 435 -38.57 26.92 -5.95
N LYS A 436 -38.25 28.21 -5.75
CA LYS A 436 -37.51 28.71 -4.58
C LYS A 436 -38.28 28.61 -3.27
N GLY A 437 -39.58 28.85 -3.30
CA GLY A 437 -40.44 28.85 -2.10
C GLY A 437 -40.66 27.46 -1.50
N MET A 438 -40.19 26.42 -2.19
CA MET A 438 -40.19 25.05 -1.72
C MET A 438 -38.75 24.68 -1.38
N GLU A 439 -38.43 24.42 -0.11
CA GLU A 439 -37.09 23.98 0.29
C GLU A 439 -36.58 22.88 -0.65
N MET A 440 -35.49 23.15 -1.36
CA MET A 440 -34.79 22.13 -2.13
C MET A 440 -34.28 21.09 -1.13
N ASP A 441 -34.59 19.83 -1.38
CA ASP A 441 -34.21 18.73 -0.50
C ASP A 441 -32.68 18.71 -0.37
N ARG A 442 -32.16 18.87 0.85
CA ARG A 442 -30.70 18.98 1.13
C ARG A 442 -29.95 17.66 0.95
N GLY A 443 -30.59 16.66 0.32
CA GLY A 443 -30.03 15.35 -0.01
C GLY A 443 -29.29 15.31 -1.35
N GLU A 444 -29.38 16.36 -2.17
CA GLU A 444 -28.73 16.42 -3.48
C GLU A 444 -27.42 17.24 -3.42
N ASP A 445 -26.41 16.84 -4.20
CA ASP A 445 -25.08 17.46 -4.23
C ASP A 445 -25.03 18.76 -5.06
N TYR A 446 -26.19 19.36 -5.35
CA TYR A 446 -26.29 20.57 -6.17
C TYR A 446 -27.30 21.60 -5.65
N VAL A 447 -27.09 22.86 -6.06
CA VAL A 447 -27.99 23.99 -5.79
C VAL A 447 -28.28 24.75 -7.08
N LEU A 448 -29.55 25.12 -7.29
CA LEU A 448 -29.96 25.96 -8.40
C LEU A 448 -29.76 27.44 -8.10
N VAL A 449 -29.15 28.15 -9.05
CA VAL A 449 -28.88 29.59 -8.91
C VAL A 449 -29.31 30.32 -10.16
N LYS A 450 -30.05 31.42 -10.00
CA LYS A 450 -30.38 32.35 -11.08
C LYS A 450 -29.39 33.52 -11.11
N ARG A 451 -28.87 33.84 -12.29
CA ARG A 451 -27.97 34.98 -12.52
C ARG A 451 -28.40 35.71 -13.79
N GLY A 452 -28.96 36.91 -13.63
CA GLY A 452 -29.63 37.60 -14.75
C GLY A 452 -30.79 36.75 -15.26
N ASP A 453 -30.83 36.53 -16.57
CA ASP A 453 -31.86 35.71 -17.25
C ASP A 453 -31.48 34.22 -17.37
N SER A 454 -30.31 33.83 -16.87
CA SER A 454 -29.80 32.45 -16.93
C SER A 454 -29.94 31.72 -15.60
N TYR A 455 -30.11 30.40 -15.68
CA TYR A 455 -30.23 29.50 -14.55
C TYR A 455 -29.08 28.50 -14.56
N PHE A 456 -28.51 28.21 -13.41
CA PHE A 456 -27.32 27.38 -13.26
C PHE A 456 -27.56 26.27 -12.26
N VAL A 457 -26.95 25.12 -12.52
CA VAL A 457 -26.81 24.02 -11.57
C VAL A 457 -25.40 24.05 -11.01
N ASN A 458 -25.26 24.29 -9.71
CA ASN A 458 -23.96 24.32 -9.03
C ASN A 458 -23.78 23.04 -8.23
N TYR A 459 -22.72 22.28 -8.51
CA TYR A 459 -22.40 21.03 -7.81
C TYR A 459 -21.32 21.24 -6.76
N PHE A 460 -21.51 20.64 -5.59
CA PHE A 460 -20.73 20.84 -4.38
C PHE A 460 -20.13 19.52 -3.89
N PRO A 461 -18.90 19.51 -3.37
CA PRO A 461 -18.29 18.28 -2.89
C PRO A 461 -19.00 17.78 -1.62
N LEU A 462 -19.27 16.48 -1.62
CA LEU A 462 -19.68 15.72 -0.45
C LEU A 462 -18.56 14.77 -0.07
N LYS A 463 -18.31 14.63 1.24
CA LYS A 463 -17.29 13.71 1.74
C LYS A 463 -17.51 12.30 1.20
N ARG A 464 -16.39 11.59 0.98
CA ARG A 464 -16.38 10.19 0.51
C ARG A 464 -17.14 9.96 -0.80
N THR A 465 -17.33 10.99 -1.62
CA THR A 465 -18.08 10.88 -2.86
C THR A 465 -17.28 11.53 -3.99
N ILE A 466 -17.18 10.84 -5.13
CA ILE A 466 -16.88 11.51 -6.39
C ILE A 466 -18.23 11.98 -6.92
N GLY A 467 -18.57 13.25 -6.68
CA GLY A 467 -19.87 13.82 -6.99
C GLY A 467 -20.22 13.83 -8.48
N ALA A 468 -21.48 14.14 -8.79
CA ALA A 468 -21.94 14.20 -10.17
C ALA A 468 -21.11 15.22 -10.97
N PHE A 469 -20.72 14.85 -12.19
CA PHE A 469 -19.90 15.69 -13.08
C PHE A 469 -18.53 16.16 -12.53
N MET A 470 -18.04 15.61 -11.40
CA MET A 470 -16.85 16.15 -10.72
C MET A 470 -15.61 16.26 -11.60
N PHE A 471 -15.36 15.32 -12.50
CA PHE A 471 -14.30 15.36 -13.52
C PHE A 471 -14.85 15.35 -14.95
N ALA A 472 -16.12 15.75 -15.15
CA ALA A 472 -16.66 15.91 -16.48
C ALA A 472 -15.87 16.96 -17.27
N ASP A 473 -15.65 16.71 -18.56
CA ASP A 473 -14.91 17.55 -19.51
C ASP A 473 -13.42 17.76 -19.18
N CYS A 474 -12.85 17.00 -18.23
CA CYS A 474 -11.41 16.95 -18.00
C CYS A 474 -10.71 16.20 -19.16
N ILE A 475 -10.65 16.83 -20.33
CA ILE A 475 -10.22 16.21 -21.60
C ILE A 475 -8.77 15.74 -21.61
N ASN A 476 -7.90 16.28 -20.75
CA ASN A 476 -6.50 15.85 -20.69
C ASN A 476 -6.31 14.67 -19.73
N LEU A 477 -7.27 14.41 -18.84
CA LEU A 477 -7.14 13.39 -17.81
C LEU A 477 -7.16 11.98 -18.41
N LYS A 478 -6.02 11.30 -18.38
CA LYS A 478 -5.82 9.93 -18.88
C LYS A 478 -5.85 8.87 -17.78
N TRP A 479 -5.42 9.26 -16.59
CA TRP A 479 -5.39 8.38 -15.43
C TRP A 479 -5.78 9.13 -14.15
N LEU A 480 -6.61 8.49 -13.34
CA LEU A 480 -7.07 9.01 -12.06
C LEU A 480 -7.12 7.88 -11.04
N LYS A 481 -6.48 8.09 -9.89
CA LYS A 481 -6.76 7.30 -8.68
C LYS A 481 -7.56 8.13 -7.71
N ILE A 482 -8.76 7.66 -7.38
CA ILE A 482 -9.70 8.32 -6.46
C ILE A 482 -9.28 8.11 -4.99
N PRO A 483 -9.77 8.94 -4.05
CA PRO A 483 -9.54 8.74 -2.61
C PRO A 483 -9.91 7.34 -2.14
N GLU A 484 -9.07 6.73 -1.30
CA GLU A 484 -9.30 5.38 -0.77
C GLU A 484 -10.58 5.24 0.07
N ASP A 485 -11.08 6.35 0.63
CA ASP A 485 -12.32 6.37 1.43
C ASP A 485 -13.58 6.70 0.62
N THR A 486 -13.51 6.70 -0.72
CA THR A 486 -14.66 6.92 -1.59
C THR A 486 -15.69 5.80 -1.41
N GLN A 487 -16.96 6.16 -1.23
CA GLN A 487 -18.11 5.27 -1.05
C GLN A 487 -19.08 5.29 -2.23
N SER A 488 -19.10 6.36 -3.02
CA SER A 488 -19.99 6.46 -4.18
C SER A 488 -19.40 7.33 -5.28
N ILE A 489 -19.83 7.04 -6.52
CA ILE A 489 -19.50 7.82 -7.72
C ILE A 489 -20.81 8.27 -8.33
N GLY A 490 -20.99 9.58 -8.43
CA GLY A 490 -22.15 10.23 -8.98
C GLY A 490 -22.25 10.08 -10.50
N SER A 491 -23.46 10.32 -11.02
CA SER A 491 -23.72 10.24 -12.45
C SER A 491 -22.82 11.20 -13.24
N TYR A 492 -22.34 10.73 -14.39
CA TYR A 492 -21.51 11.51 -15.31
C TYR A 492 -20.23 12.09 -14.71
N ALA A 493 -19.76 11.57 -13.56
CA ALA A 493 -18.55 12.03 -12.89
C ALA A 493 -17.32 12.13 -13.80
N PHE A 494 -17.25 11.30 -14.84
CA PHE A 494 -16.12 11.22 -15.79
C PHE A 494 -16.53 11.44 -17.25
N GLN A 495 -17.68 12.08 -17.49
CA GLN A 495 -18.15 12.33 -18.86
C GLN A 495 -17.11 13.13 -19.66
N ASN A 496 -16.88 12.75 -20.92
CA ASN A 496 -15.99 13.47 -21.83
C ASN A 496 -14.55 13.64 -21.29
N THR A 497 -14.03 12.59 -20.65
CA THR A 497 -12.63 12.49 -20.23
C THR A 497 -11.83 11.62 -21.20
N SER A 498 -10.50 11.70 -21.13
CA SER A 498 -9.59 10.81 -21.86
C SER A 498 -9.16 9.60 -21.02
N LEU A 499 -9.91 9.25 -19.97
CA LEU A 499 -9.55 8.19 -19.04
C LEU A 499 -9.43 6.85 -19.78
N GLU A 500 -8.27 6.22 -19.65
CA GLU A 500 -8.01 4.90 -20.24
C GLU A 500 -8.78 3.80 -19.51
N THR A 501 -9.01 3.99 -18.20
CA THR A 501 -9.83 3.13 -17.35
C THR A 501 -10.64 3.97 -16.37
N TYR A 502 -11.87 3.55 -16.09
CA TYR A 502 -12.76 4.25 -15.16
C TYR A 502 -12.57 3.74 -13.73
N PRO A 503 -12.29 4.62 -12.75
CA PRO A 503 -12.15 4.25 -11.35
C PRO A 503 -13.41 3.54 -10.81
N GLN A 504 -13.20 2.58 -9.91
CA GLN A 504 -14.26 1.85 -9.23
C GLN A 504 -14.15 2.07 -7.73
N VAL A 505 -15.30 2.05 -7.05
CA VAL A 505 -15.35 2.03 -5.58
C VAL A 505 -14.95 0.64 -5.10
N ALA A 506 -14.11 0.56 -4.06
CA ALA A 506 -13.84 -0.70 -3.38
C ALA A 506 -15.09 -1.11 -2.59
N ASN A 507 -15.69 -2.25 -2.95
CA ASN A 507 -16.86 -2.81 -2.25
C ASN A 507 -16.53 -3.26 -0.83
#